data_AF-A0AAV7UWY4-F1
#
_entry.id   AF-A0AAV7UWY4-F1
#
_cell.length_a   1.000
_cell.length_b   1.000
_cell.length_c   1.000
_cell.angle_alpha   90.00
_cell.angle_beta   90.00
_cell.angle_gamma   90.00
#
_symmetry.space_group_name_H-M   'P 1'
#
loop_
_entity.id
_entity.type
_entity.pdbx_description
1 polymer ?
#
loop_
_entity_poly.entity_id
_entity_poly.type
_entity_poly.pdbx_seq_one_letter_code
_entity_poly.pdbx_strand_id
1 'polypeptide(L)'
;MAPKAIILGDFNIHFDNTCDTLVAELLNLMVALDWVLKDGTATHRAGYTLDGIFTRPEEALYLSTSPLEWTDHALLTFKFLAKQQSIISIPQKKLIRPWRKIEVELLKATLLHNWNDPKVSRLSPLARFNLGIKQAMDTLAPARISASCIRKKSNQPWFSQALKNLQRKYRQKERGWKLSLGEAERVDLKLALNTYKKACQVAKSDYFTGKINEAANSSRELFRTVNILTTPLGSPNVENSQDFCNKVANFF
;
A
#
# COMPACT_ATOMS: atom_id res chain seq x y z
N MET A 1 -7.04 -29.61 5.24
CA MET A 1 -7.47 -28.70 4.16
C MET A 1 -6.29 -27.79 3.84
N ALA A 2 -5.77 -27.88 2.63
CA ALA A 2 -4.76 -26.93 2.18
C ALA A 2 -5.36 -25.50 2.17
N PRO A 3 -4.61 -24.46 2.56
CA PRO A 3 -5.01 -23.07 2.41
C PRO A 3 -5.28 -22.76 0.95
N LYS A 4 -6.29 -21.92 0.75
CA LYS A 4 -6.61 -21.34 -0.55
C LYS A 4 -5.44 -20.47 -1.00
N ALA A 5 -4.90 -20.79 -2.16
CA ALA A 5 -3.75 -20.10 -2.72
C ALA A 5 -3.92 -19.99 -4.24
N ILE A 6 -3.47 -18.86 -4.78
CA ILE A 6 -3.49 -18.55 -6.21
C ILE A 6 -2.06 -18.15 -6.56
N ILE A 7 -1.51 -18.78 -7.59
CA ILE A 7 -0.21 -18.41 -8.16
C ILE A 7 -0.51 -17.56 -9.39
N LEU A 8 0.07 -16.36 -9.42
CA LEU A 8 -0.11 -15.38 -10.49
C LEU A 8 1.23 -14.72 -10.77
N GLY A 9 1.54 -14.54 -12.06
CA GLY A 9 2.78 -13.89 -12.46
C GLY A 9 2.96 -13.85 -13.96
N ASP A 10 3.91 -13.03 -14.37
CA ASP A 10 4.49 -13.06 -15.70
C ASP A 10 5.57 -14.14 -15.73
N PHE A 11 5.28 -15.25 -16.41
CA PHE A 11 6.20 -16.37 -16.51
C PHE A 11 7.17 -16.22 -17.68
N ASN A 12 6.91 -15.29 -18.61
CA ASN A 12 7.61 -15.18 -19.89
C ASN A 12 7.66 -16.51 -20.66
N ILE A 13 6.60 -17.31 -20.57
CA ILE A 13 6.43 -18.60 -21.25
C ILE A 13 5.14 -18.55 -22.06
N HIS A 14 5.16 -19.05 -23.29
CA HIS A 14 4.01 -19.06 -24.19
C HIS A 14 3.02 -20.17 -23.82
N PHE A 15 2.15 -19.94 -22.85
CA PHE A 15 1.12 -20.91 -22.47
C PHE A 15 0.13 -21.23 -23.59
N ASP A 16 0.03 -20.37 -24.61
CA ASP A 16 -0.73 -20.60 -25.83
C ASP A 16 -0.08 -21.62 -26.78
N ASN A 17 1.20 -21.95 -26.59
CA ASN A 17 1.93 -22.94 -27.37
C ASN A 17 2.07 -24.27 -26.61
N THR A 18 1.04 -25.11 -26.65
CA THR A 18 1.05 -26.42 -25.98
C THR A 18 2.01 -27.43 -26.60
N CYS A 19 2.63 -27.12 -27.74
CA CYS A 19 3.64 -27.96 -28.38
C CYS A 19 5.06 -27.71 -27.83
N ASP A 20 5.24 -26.68 -27.01
CA ASP A 20 6.52 -26.37 -26.37
C ASP A 20 6.77 -27.36 -25.22
N THR A 21 7.94 -28.00 -25.23
CA THR A 21 8.34 -28.97 -24.20
C THR A 21 8.43 -28.32 -22.83
N LEU A 22 8.87 -27.07 -22.75
CA LEU A 22 8.98 -26.33 -21.48
C LEU A 22 7.59 -26.06 -20.89
N VAL A 23 6.63 -25.70 -21.73
CA VAL A 23 5.23 -25.50 -21.32
C VAL A 23 4.65 -26.82 -20.82
N ALA A 24 4.86 -27.91 -21.56
CA ALA A 24 4.36 -29.23 -21.19
C ALA A 24 4.95 -29.73 -19.85
N GLU A 25 6.26 -29.59 -19.64
CA GLU A 25 6.93 -29.94 -18.38
C GLU A 25 6.41 -29.11 -17.20
N LEU A 26 6.27 -27.79 -17.38
CA LEU A 26 5.73 -26.92 -16.35
C LEU A 26 4.27 -27.29 -16.02
N LEU A 27 3.42 -27.49 -17.02
CA LEU A 27 2.03 -27.89 -16.81
C LEU A 27 1.94 -29.25 -16.09
N ASN A 28 2.77 -30.22 -16.47
CA ASN A 28 2.82 -31.52 -15.81
C ASN A 28 3.26 -31.40 -14.34
N LEU A 29 4.27 -30.59 -14.05
CA LEU A 29 4.70 -30.30 -12.68
C LEU A 29 3.56 -29.64 -11.88
N MET A 30 2.92 -28.64 -12.45
CA MET A 30 1.82 -27.92 -11.79
C MET A 30 0.64 -28.86 -11.51
N VAL A 31 0.27 -29.71 -12.47
CA VAL A 31 -0.77 -30.74 -12.30
C VAL A 31 -0.39 -31.75 -11.22
N ALA A 32 0.87 -32.23 -11.20
CA ALA A 32 1.35 -33.14 -10.16
C ALA A 32 1.30 -32.53 -8.75
N LEU A 33 1.37 -31.20 -8.67
CA LEU A 33 1.23 -30.43 -7.44
C LEU A 33 -0.20 -29.98 -7.16
N ASP A 34 -1.22 -30.51 -7.85
CA ASP A 34 -2.64 -30.12 -7.76
C ASP A 34 -2.90 -28.64 -8.09
N TRP A 35 -2.23 -28.13 -9.13
CA TRP A 35 -2.46 -26.81 -9.70
C TRP A 35 -2.96 -26.91 -11.14
N VAL A 36 -3.94 -26.07 -11.44
CA VAL A 36 -4.58 -26.00 -12.76
C VAL A 36 -4.40 -24.60 -13.31
N LEU A 37 -3.81 -24.50 -14.50
CA LEU A 37 -3.77 -23.25 -15.27
C LEU A 37 -5.21 -22.84 -15.61
N LYS A 38 -5.58 -21.60 -15.35
CA LYS A 38 -6.87 -21.06 -15.75
C LYS A 38 -6.77 -20.48 -17.15
N ASP A 39 -7.59 -21.03 -18.03
CA ASP A 39 -7.70 -20.58 -19.41
C ASP A 39 -8.11 -19.09 -19.44
N GLY A 40 -7.29 -18.30 -20.13
CA GLY A 40 -7.51 -16.89 -20.38
C GLY A 40 -7.37 -16.59 -21.87
N THR A 41 -7.79 -15.40 -22.27
CA THR A 41 -7.41 -14.88 -23.60
C THR A 41 -5.97 -14.40 -23.55
N ALA A 42 -5.42 -14.05 -24.73
CA ALA A 42 -4.13 -13.36 -24.85
C ALA A 42 -3.91 -12.29 -23.76
N THR A 43 -2.79 -12.41 -23.05
CA THR A 43 -2.39 -11.50 -21.97
C THR A 43 -1.39 -10.46 -22.46
N HIS A 44 -0.89 -10.60 -23.69
CA HIS A 44 0.03 -9.67 -24.32
C HIS A 44 -0.56 -9.09 -25.61
N ARG A 45 -0.21 -7.84 -25.94
CA ARG A 45 -0.74 -7.12 -27.12
C ARG A 45 -0.44 -7.79 -28.45
N ALA A 46 0.59 -8.64 -28.50
CA ALA A 46 0.92 -9.44 -29.68
C ALA A 46 0.07 -10.72 -29.84
N GLY A 47 -0.88 -10.97 -28.94
CA GLY A 47 -1.79 -12.13 -29.01
C GLY A 47 -1.34 -13.35 -28.20
N TYR A 48 -0.22 -13.26 -27.47
CA TYR A 48 0.34 -14.35 -26.67
C TYR A 48 -0.21 -14.39 -25.25
N THR A 49 -0.08 -15.55 -24.60
CA THR A 49 -0.47 -15.79 -23.21
C THR A 49 0.79 -16.04 -22.39
N LEU A 50 1.37 -14.97 -21.82
CA LEU A 50 2.62 -15.01 -21.04
C LEU A 50 2.39 -14.97 -19.52
N ASP A 51 1.26 -14.38 -19.12
CA ASP A 51 0.86 -14.23 -17.73
C ASP A 51 0.00 -15.44 -17.33
N GLY A 52 0.49 -16.23 -16.39
CA GLY A 52 -0.16 -17.46 -15.92
C GLY A 52 -0.94 -17.25 -14.63
N ILE A 53 -2.13 -17.84 -14.54
CA ILE A 53 -2.91 -17.91 -13.29
C ILE A 53 -3.18 -19.37 -12.98
N PHE A 54 -2.62 -19.87 -11.88
CA PHE A 54 -2.83 -21.24 -11.42
C PHE A 54 -3.62 -21.26 -10.12
N THR A 55 -4.59 -22.15 -10.02
CA THR A 55 -5.30 -22.43 -8.77
C THR A 55 -5.49 -23.89 -8.49
N ARG A 56 -5.95 -24.18 -7.28
CA ARG A 56 -6.48 -25.49 -6.94
C ARG A 56 -7.73 -25.82 -7.79
N PRO A 57 -7.99 -27.11 -8.10
CA PRO A 57 -9.13 -27.53 -8.93
C PRO A 57 -10.49 -27.04 -8.42
N GLU A 58 -10.67 -27.01 -7.09
CA GLU A 58 -11.93 -26.61 -6.43
C GLU A 58 -12.20 -25.10 -6.47
N GLU A 59 -11.25 -24.29 -6.94
CA GLU A 59 -11.40 -22.83 -7.00
C GLU A 59 -11.95 -22.39 -8.36
N ALA A 60 -13.20 -21.93 -8.35
CA ALA A 60 -13.80 -21.23 -9.47
C ALA A 60 -13.30 -19.79 -9.52
N LEU A 61 -12.77 -19.40 -10.67
CA LEU A 61 -12.30 -18.06 -10.99
C LEU A 61 -12.95 -17.60 -12.28
N TYR A 62 -13.63 -16.47 -12.22
CA TYR A 62 -14.10 -15.78 -13.42
C TYR A 62 -13.00 -14.83 -13.87
N LEU A 63 -12.22 -15.24 -14.87
CA LEU A 63 -11.14 -14.44 -15.45
C LEU A 63 -11.70 -13.57 -16.59
N SER A 64 -11.35 -12.29 -16.57
CA SER A 64 -11.55 -11.37 -17.70
C SER A 64 -10.27 -10.63 -17.99
N THR A 65 -9.95 -10.47 -19.26
CA THR A 65 -8.81 -9.71 -19.73
C THR A 65 -9.29 -8.37 -20.28
N SER A 66 -8.54 -7.31 -20.03
CA SER A 66 -8.79 -6.02 -20.67
C SER A 66 -7.47 -5.40 -21.11
N PRO A 67 -7.32 -5.02 -22.38
CA PRO A 67 -6.09 -4.42 -22.86
C PRO A 67 -5.81 -3.10 -22.12
N LEU A 68 -4.53 -2.86 -21.81
CA LEU A 68 -4.07 -1.60 -21.24
C LEU A 68 -3.27 -0.82 -22.27
N GLU A 69 -3.40 0.51 -22.23
CA GLU A 69 -2.80 1.38 -23.25
C GLU A 69 -1.33 1.75 -23.01
N TRP A 70 -0.83 1.41 -21.83
CA TRP A 70 0.43 1.92 -21.29
C TRP A 70 1.43 0.83 -20.94
N THR A 71 1.10 -0.40 -21.31
CA THR A 71 1.90 -1.60 -21.27
C THR A 71 1.42 -2.48 -22.42
N ASP A 72 2.33 -3.29 -22.90
CA ASP A 72 2.12 -4.44 -23.76
C ASP A 72 1.37 -5.61 -23.08
N HIS A 73 1.28 -5.64 -21.75
CA HIS A 73 0.45 -6.59 -21.01
C HIS A 73 -1.02 -6.12 -20.89
N ALA A 74 -1.93 -7.08 -20.85
CA ALA A 74 -3.34 -6.89 -20.57
C ALA A 74 -3.59 -6.96 -19.05
N LEU A 75 -4.58 -6.22 -18.57
CA LEU A 75 -5.06 -6.34 -17.20
C LEU A 75 -5.87 -7.62 -17.07
N LEU A 76 -5.37 -8.55 -16.25
CA LEU A 76 -6.11 -9.71 -15.79
C LEU A 76 -6.95 -9.34 -14.57
N THR A 77 -8.27 -9.46 -14.68
CA THR A 77 -9.20 -9.24 -13.59
C THR A 77 -9.91 -10.55 -13.28
N PHE A 78 -9.92 -10.95 -12.02
CA PHE A 78 -10.63 -12.14 -11.59
C PHE A 78 -11.37 -11.93 -10.27
N LYS A 79 -12.40 -12.75 -10.04
CA LYS A 79 -13.17 -12.79 -8.79
C LYS A 79 -13.01 -14.15 -8.13
N PHE A 80 -12.68 -14.16 -6.85
CA PHE A 80 -12.57 -15.37 -6.03
C PHE A 80 -13.23 -15.17 -4.67
N LEU A 81 -13.67 -16.28 -4.07
CA LEU A 81 -14.29 -16.29 -2.75
C LEU A 81 -13.25 -16.55 -1.66
N ALA A 82 -12.71 -15.46 -1.10
CA ALA A 82 -11.90 -15.51 0.10
C ALA A 82 -12.80 -15.57 1.34
N LYS A 83 -12.54 -16.52 2.26
CA LYS A 83 -12.99 -16.31 3.64
C LYS A 83 -12.21 -15.12 4.16
N GLN A 84 -12.88 -14.00 4.40
CA GLN A 84 -12.25 -12.83 4.99
C GLN A 84 -11.77 -13.22 6.39
N GLN A 85 -10.51 -13.65 6.51
CA GLN A 85 -9.78 -13.44 7.74
C GLN A 85 -9.74 -11.92 7.86
N SER A 86 -10.53 -11.39 8.78
CA SER A 86 -10.34 -10.03 9.21
C SER A 86 -8.90 -9.96 9.69
N ILE A 87 -7.99 -9.50 8.83
CA ILE A 87 -6.84 -8.75 9.29
C ILE A 87 -7.50 -7.56 9.94
N ILE A 88 -7.89 -7.73 11.20
CA ILE A 88 -8.17 -6.64 12.09
C ILE A 88 -6.82 -5.97 12.11
N SER A 89 -6.62 -4.97 11.24
CA SER A 89 -5.65 -3.92 11.48
C SER A 89 -6.12 -3.44 12.84
N ILE A 90 -5.50 -3.93 13.91
CA ILE A 90 -5.85 -3.52 15.27
C ILE A 90 -5.65 -2.02 15.16
N PRO A 91 -6.74 -1.22 15.14
CA PRO A 91 -6.58 0.20 15.04
C PRO A 91 -5.73 0.52 16.24
N GLN A 92 -4.54 1.08 16.04
CA GLN A 92 -3.75 1.51 17.19
C GLN A 92 -4.61 2.55 17.89
N LYS A 93 -5.29 2.11 18.96
CA LYS A 93 -6.21 2.91 19.75
C LYS A 93 -5.34 3.94 20.43
N LYS A 94 -5.23 5.12 19.84
CA LYS A 94 -4.53 6.23 20.46
C LYS A 94 -5.52 7.02 21.28
N LEU A 95 -5.12 7.30 22.51
CA LEU A 95 -5.80 8.25 23.36
C LEU A 95 -5.48 9.65 22.82
N ILE A 96 -6.48 10.38 22.34
CA ILE A 96 -6.31 11.73 21.80
C ILE A 96 -7.23 12.68 22.56
N ARG A 97 -6.75 13.89 22.82
CA ARG A 97 -7.56 14.99 23.36
C ARG A 97 -7.74 16.09 22.31
N PRO A 98 -8.91 16.71 22.21
CA PRO A 98 -9.19 17.78 21.26
C PRO A 98 -8.57 19.12 21.72
N TRP A 99 -7.24 19.20 21.85
CA TRP A 99 -6.53 20.36 22.38
C TRP A 99 -6.92 21.69 21.72
N ARG A 100 -7.16 21.66 20.41
CA ARG A 100 -7.52 22.84 19.60
C ARG A 100 -8.91 23.41 19.90
N LYS A 101 -9.75 22.68 20.64
CA LYS A 101 -11.09 23.12 21.03
C LYS A 101 -11.12 23.76 22.42
N ILE A 102 -10.00 23.75 23.15
CA ILE A 102 -9.92 24.39 24.46
C ILE A 102 -9.88 25.91 24.24
N GLU A 103 -10.86 26.60 24.79
CA GLU A 103 -10.85 28.06 24.88
C GLU A 103 -9.93 28.51 26.01
N VAL A 104 -9.05 29.47 25.72
CA VAL A 104 -7.99 29.90 26.63
C VAL A 104 -8.55 30.53 27.91
N GLU A 105 -9.62 31.32 27.81
CA GLU A 105 -10.24 31.97 28.97
C GLU A 105 -10.95 30.96 29.88
N LEU A 106 -11.62 29.97 29.29
CA LEU A 106 -12.23 28.88 30.03
C LEU A 106 -11.18 28.01 30.76
N LEU A 107 -10.01 27.80 30.14
CA LEU A 107 -8.88 27.11 30.76
C LEU A 107 -8.36 27.87 31.98
N LYS A 108 -8.13 29.17 31.87
CA LYS A 108 -7.68 30.01 32.99
C LYS A 108 -8.66 29.98 34.15
N ALA A 109 -9.95 30.16 33.86
CA ALA A 109 -11.01 30.12 34.88
C ALA A 109 -11.05 28.76 35.61
N THR A 110 -10.96 27.67 34.85
CA THR A 110 -10.98 26.30 35.39
C THR A 110 -9.73 26.01 36.24
N LEU A 111 -8.55 26.48 35.82
CA LEU A 111 -7.33 26.33 36.60
C LEU A 111 -7.37 27.13 37.90
N LEU A 112 -7.89 28.35 37.89
CA LEU A 112 -8.05 29.16 39.09
C LEU A 112 -9.06 28.53 40.07
N HIS A 113 -10.16 28.00 39.55
CA HIS A 113 -11.14 27.26 40.34
C HIS A 113 -10.52 26.01 40.99
N ASN A 114 -9.82 25.18 40.20
CA ASN A 114 -9.18 23.96 40.70
C ASN A 114 -8.04 24.27 41.67
N TRP A 115 -7.32 25.38 41.44
CA TRP A 115 -6.32 25.85 42.38
C TRP A 115 -6.97 26.14 43.72
N ASN A 116 -8.08 26.89 43.76
CA ASN A 116 -8.74 27.28 45.01
C ASN A 116 -9.60 26.20 45.68
N ASP A 117 -9.64 24.97 45.16
CA ASP A 117 -10.41 23.88 45.76
C ASP A 117 -9.87 23.52 47.17
N PRO A 118 -10.70 23.67 48.24
CA PRO A 118 -10.29 23.36 49.60
C PRO A 118 -9.81 21.90 49.80
N LYS A 119 -10.27 20.98 48.95
CA LYS A 119 -9.93 19.55 49.02
C LYS A 119 -8.48 19.27 48.65
N VAL A 120 -7.84 20.15 47.86
CA VAL A 120 -6.44 20.00 47.41
C VAL A 120 -5.46 20.89 48.19
N SER A 121 -5.95 21.69 49.13
CA SER A 121 -5.14 22.61 49.95
C SER A 121 -4.10 21.91 50.83
N ARG A 122 -4.28 20.62 51.15
CA ARG A 122 -3.35 19.81 51.93
C ARG A 122 -2.20 19.22 51.09
N LEU A 123 -2.27 19.34 49.76
CA LEU A 123 -1.24 18.85 48.85
C LEU A 123 -0.08 19.84 48.76
N SER A 124 1.11 19.34 48.42
CA SER A 124 2.22 20.22 48.08
C SER A 124 1.87 21.11 46.88
N PRO A 125 2.47 22.30 46.74
CA PRO A 125 2.19 23.19 45.62
C PRO A 125 2.32 22.52 44.24
N LEU A 126 3.33 21.66 44.07
CA LEU A 126 3.54 20.90 42.83
C LEU A 126 2.44 19.85 42.60
N ALA A 127 2.03 19.13 43.65
CA ALA A 127 0.97 18.12 43.54
C ALA A 127 -0.38 18.78 43.25
N ARG A 128 -0.67 19.92 43.89
CA ARG A 128 -1.86 20.74 43.63
C ARG A 128 -1.89 21.26 42.19
N PHE A 129 -0.76 21.76 41.69
CA PHE A 129 -0.63 22.21 40.30
C PHE A 129 -0.89 21.09 39.30
N ASN A 130 -0.21 19.95 39.45
CA ASN A 130 -0.34 18.81 38.53
C ASN A 130 -1.77 18.25 38.53
N LEU A 131 -2.40 18.17 39.71
CA LEU A 131 -3.78 17.71 39.83
C LEU A 131 -4.76 18.70 39.19
N GLY A 132 -4.59 20.01 39.44
CA GLY A 132 -5.43 21.05 38.88
C GLY A 132 -5.37 21.11 37.35
N ILE A 133 -4.18 20.96 36.76
CA ILE A 133 -4.01 20.83 35.31
C ILE A 133 -4.69 19.57 34.80
N LYS A 134 -4.48 18.41 35.45
CA LYS A 134 -5.10 17.16 35.02
C LYS A 134 -6.63 17.27 35.00
N GLN A 135 -7.23 17.79 36.07
CA GLN A 135 -8.68 18.01 36.17
C GLN A 135 -9.19 18.98 35.10
N ALA A 136 -8.50 20.11 34.89
CA ALA A 136 -8.87 21.05 33.84
C ALA A 136 -8.82 20.42 32.45
N MET A 137 -7.80 19.60 32.18
CA MET A 137 -7.67 18.87 30.92
C MET A 137 -8.72 17.78 30.76
N ASP A 138 -9.10 17.08 31.82
CA ASP A 138 -10.14 16.06 31.81
C ASP A 138 -11.53 16.66 31.56
N THR A 139 -11.81 17.84 32.10
CA THR A 139 -13.08 18.55 31.91
C THR A 139 -13.16 19.21 30.53
N LEU A 140 -12.13 19.96 30.11
CA LEU A 140 -12.17 20.79 28.91
C LEU A 140 -11.83 20.02 27.62
N ALA A 141 -11.02 18.96 27.73
CA ALA A 141 -10.62 18.14 26.62
C ALA A 141 -10.55 16.66 27.03
N PRO A 142 -11.72 16.03 27.27
CA PRO A 142 -11.78 14.64 27.69
C PRO A 142 -11.09 13.74 26.66
N ALA A 143 -10.32 12.80 27.17
CA ALA A 143 -9.57 11.87 26.37
C ALA A 143 -10.51 10.91 25.64
N ARG A 144 -10.35 10.78 24.32
CA ARG A 144 -11.15 9.86 23.50
C ARG A 144 -10.26 8.89 22.76
N ILE A 145 -10.74 7.65 22.62
CA ILE A 145 -10.09 6.65 21.80
C ILE A 145 -10.34 7.02 20.34
N SER A 146 -9.27 7.34 19.62
CA SER A 146 -9.34 7.49 18.17
C SER A 146 -8.91 6.19 17.52
N ALA A 147 -9.86 5.54 16.83
CA ALA A 147 -9.56 4.51 15.85
C ALA A 147 -9.04 5.18 14.57
N SER A 148 -7.89 5.86 14.66
CA SER A 148 -7.20 6.31 13.46
C SER A 148 -6.50 5.08 12.90
N CYS A 149 -7.00 4.57 11.78
CA CYS A 149 -6.13 3.89 10.84
C CYS A 149 -5.07 4.91 10.44
N ILE A 150 -3.91 4.86 11.10
CA ILE A 150 -2.74 5.62 10.70
C ILE A 150 -2.37 5.04 9.35
N ARG A 151 -2.98 5.57 8.28
CA ARG A 151 -2.34 5.55 6.97
C ARG A 151 -1.04 6.28 7.23
N LYS A 152 0.04 5.52 7.41
CA LYS A 152 1.40 6.06 7.31
C LYS A 152 1.35 6.86 6.03
N LYS A 153 1.32 8.20 6.13
CA LYS A 153 1.51 9.04 4.96
C LYS A 153 2.86 8.59 4.47
N SER A 154 2.88 7.85 3.37
CA SER A 154 4.08 7.69 2.58
C SER A 154 4.36 9.12 2.11
N ASN A 155 5.09 9.86 2.93
CA ASN A 155 5.59 11.17 2.58
C ASN A 155 6.65 10.87 1.53
N GLN A 156 6.23 10.73 0.29
CA GLN A 156 7.09 10.71 -0.88
C GLN A 156 7.52 12.17 -1.07
N PRO A 157 8.70 12.60 -0.61
CA PRO A 157 9.04 14.01 -0.54
C PRO A 157 9.23 14.60 -1.95
N TRP A 158 9.59 13.73 -2.91
CA TRP A 158 9.68 14.04 -4.33
C TRP A 158 8.32 14.20 -5.03
N PHE A 159 7.20 13.80 -4.40
CA PHE A 159 5.88 13.85 -5.02
C PHE A 159 5.22 15.24 -4.89
N SER A 160 5.66 16.15 -5.74
CA SER A 160 5.27 17.57 -5.74
C SER A 160 3.81 17.81 -6.12
N GLN A 161 3.33 19.04 -5.86
CA GLN A 161 1.98 19.46 -6.29
C GLN A 161 1.83 19.48 -7.82
N ALA A 162 2.91 19.74 -8.56
CA ALA A 162 2.92 19.65 -10.03
C ALA A 162 2.64 18.23 -10.51
N LEU A 163 3.26 17.21 -9.89
CA LEU A 163 2.98 15.80 -10.20
C LEU A 163 1.55 15.41 -9.86
N LYS A 164 1.00 15.89 -8.73
CA LYS A 164 -0.42 15.71 -8.39
C LYS A 164 -1.34 16.31 -9.45
N ASN A 165 -0.99 17.47 -10.00
CA ASN A 165 -1.78 18.10 -11.06
C ASN A 165 -1.72 17.30 -12.37
N LEU A 166 -0.54 16.80 -12.76
CA LEU A 166 -0.40 15.87 -13.89
C LEU A 166 -1.19 14.58 -13.67
N GLN A 167 -1.18 14.05 -12.44
CA GLN A 167 -1.95 12.87 -12.07
C GLN A 167 -3.46 13.10 -12.23
N ARG A 168 -3.95 14.24 -11.75
CA ARG A 168 -5.36 14.63 -11.91
C ARG A 168 -5.73 14.77 -13.38
N LYS A 169 -4.87 15.40 -14.19
CA LYS A 169 -5.10 15.60 -15.64
C LYS A 169 -5.20 14.28 -16.39
N TYR A 170 -4.26 13.34 -16.23
CA TYR A 170 -4.38 12.07 -16.95
C TYR A 170 -5.60 11.27 -16.46
N ARG A 171 -5.92 11.29 -15.16
CA ARG A 171 -7.13 10.60 -14.63
C ARG A 171 -8.43 11.20 -15.15
N GLN A 172 -8.46 12.51 -15.44
CA GLN A 172 -9.61 13.14 -16.10
C GLN A 172 -9.77 12.60 -17.52
N LYS A 173 -8.68 12.56 -18.29
CA LYS A 173 -8.68 11.96 -19.64
C LYS A 173 -9.04 10.47 -19.61
N GLU A 174 -8.57 9.72 -18.61
CA GLU A 174 -8.89 8.31 -18.43
C GLU A 174 -10.39 8.08 -18.24
N ARG A 175 -11.03 8.91 -17.40
CA ARG A 175 -12.50 8.87 -17.23
C ARG A 175 -13.23 9.24 -18.52
N GLY A 176 -12.74 10.24 -19.25
CA GLY A 176 -13.31 10.63 -20.54
C GLY A 176 -13.26 9.49 -21.56
N TRP A 177 -12.10 8.87 -21.73
CA TRP A 177 -11.93 7.73 -22.64
C TRP A 177 -12.76 6.51 -22.22
N LYS A 178 -12.86 6.20 -20.92
CA LYS A 178 -13.73 5.11 -20.43
C LYS A 178 -15.21 5.32 -20.74
N LEU A 179 -15.63 6.57 -20.98
CA LEU A 179 -17.01 6.91 -21.36
C LEU A 179 -17.19 6.93 -22.89
N SER A 180 -16.26 7.54 -23.63
CA SER A 180 -16.39 7.69 -25.09
C SER A 180 -15.97 6.44 -25.87
N LEU A 181 -15.01 5.67 -25.34
CA LEU A 181 -14.27 4.60 -26.03
C LEU A 181 -13.68 5.03 -27.39
N GLY A 182 -13.52 6.33 -27.62
CA GLY A 182 -13.04 6.90 -28.87
C GLY A 182 -11.51 6.87 -29.00
N GLU A 183 -11.03 6.68 -30.23
CA GLU A 183 -9.58 6.60 -30.51
C GLU A 183 -8.88 7.94 -30.28
N ALA A 184 -9.55 9.07 -30.54
CA ALA A 184 -8.99 10.40 -30.28
C ALA A 184 -8.71 10.61 -28.79
N GLU A 185 -9.68 10.31 -27.92
CA GLU A 185 -9.50 10.38 -26.46
C GLU A 185 -8.46 9.37 -25.96
N ARG A 186 -8.33 8.21 -26.64
CA ARG A 186 -7.33 7.19 -26.34
C ARG A 186 -5.90 7.72 -26.56
N VAL A 187 -5.64 8.34 -27.70
CA VAL A 187 -4.34 8.97 -28.02
C VAL A 187 -4.02 10.07 -27.00
N ASP A 188 -5.03 10.86 -26.65
CA ASP A 188 -4.92 11.95 -25.69
C ASP A 188 -4.57 11.49 -24.26
N LEU A 189 -5.20 10.40 -23.81
CA LEU A 189 -4.90 9.72 -22.55
C LEU A 189 -3.45 9.22 -22.56
N LYS A 190 -3.05 8.53 -23.64
CA LYS A 190 -1.71 7.97 -23.79
C LYS A 190 -0.63 9.05 -23.68
N LEU A 191 -0.82 10.19 -24.36
CA LEU A 191 0.08 11.33 -24.29
C LEU A 191 0.18 11.88 -22.84
N ALA A 192 -0.95 12.13 -22.19
CA ALA A 192 -0.96 12.68 -20.83
C ALA A 192 -0.33 11.73 -19.80
N LEU A 193 -0.56 10.43 -19.94
CA LEU A 193 0.03 9.42 -19.07
C LEU A 193 1.55 9.33 -19.26
N ASN A 194 2.03 9.36 -20.50
CA ASN A 194 3.47 9.35 -20.79
C ASN A 194 4.17 10.59 -20.19
N THR A 195 3.55 11.77 -20.32
CA THR A 195 4.04 12.99 -19.68
C THR A 195 4.11 12.84 -18.16
N TYR A 196 3.07 12.27 -17.53
CA TYR A 196 3.08 12.00 -16.09
C TYR A 196 4.17 11.00 -15.67
N LYS A 197 4.33 9.89 -16.41
CA LYS A 197 5.36 8.87 -16.12
C LYS A 197 6.77 9.48 -16.19
N LYS A 198 7.08 10.21 -17.27
CA LYS A 198 8.37 10.90 -17.43
C LYS A 198 8.63 11.89 -16.30
N ALA A 199 7.63 12.72 -15.96
CA ALA A 199 7.77 13.68 -14.87
C ALA A 199 8.02 13.00 -13.51
N CYS A 200 7.37 11.87 -13.23
CA CYS A 200 7.62 11.11 -12.01
C CYS A 200 9.03 10.51 -11.97
N GLN A 201 9.51 9.97 -13.10
CA GLN A 201 10.87 9.44 -13.20
C GLN A 201 11.91 10.52 -12.95
N VAL A 202 11.77 11.69 -13.59
CA VAL A 202 12.67 12.84 -13.41
C VAL A 202 12.65 13.31 -11.95
N ALA A 203 11.49 13.62 -11.39
CA ALA A 203 11.40 14.12 -10.02
C ALA A 203 11.94 13.14 -8.97
N LYS A 204 11.73 11.84 -9.17
CA LYS A 204 12.28 10.80 -8.30
C LYS A 204 13.80 10.72 -8.46
N SER A 205 14.30 10.75 -9.69
CA SER A 205 15.74 10.76 -9.99
C SER A 205 16.44 11.97 -9.36
N ASP A 206 15.92 13.17 -9.58
CA ASP A 206 16.47 14.42 -9.06
C ASP A 206 16.54 14.40 -7.53
N TYR A 207 15.47 13.93 -6.88
CA TYR A 207 15.42 13.84 -5.43
C TYR A 207 16.47 12.90 -4.86
N PHE A 208 16.60 11.69 -5.40
CA PHE A 208 17.59 10.74 -4.91
C PHE A 208 19.01 11.13 -5.27
N THR A 209 19.22 11.77 -6.44
CA THR A 209 20.51 12.33 -6.84
C THR A 209 20.94 13.44 -5.87
N GLY A 210 20.03 14.38 -5.54
CA GLY A 210 20.27 15.40 -4.53
C GLY A 210 20.60 14.80 -3.16
N LYS A 211 19.83 13.81 -2.71
CA LYS A 211 20.07 13.06 -1.48
C LYS A 211 21.45 12.40 -1.42
N ILE A 212 21.91 11.82 -2.53
CA ILE A 212 23.24 11.19 -2.64
C ILE A 212 24.33 12.26 -2.56
N ASN A 213 24.16 13.37 -3.28
CA ASN A 213 25.11 14.48 -3.28
C ASN A 213 25.24 15.14 -1.89
N GLU A 214 24.12 15.35 -1.19
CA GLU A 214 24.10 15.85 0.20
C GLU A 214 24.79 14.88 1.18
N ALA A 215 24.74 13.58 0.91
CA ALA A 215 25.33 12.53 1.73
C ALA A 215 26.80 12.22 1.37
N ALA A 216 27.44 12.96 0.46
CA ALA A 216 28.80 12.68 -0.01
C ALA A 216 29.84 12.54 1.12
N ASN A 217 29.65 13.29 2.22
CA ASN A 217 30.55 13.28 3.38
C ASN A 217 30.10 12.31 4.49
N SER A 218 29.03 11.55 4.30
CA SER A 218 28.47 10.61 5.28
C SER A 218 28.11 9.27 4.65
N SER A 219 29.04 8.33 4.73
CA SER A 219 28.84 6.95 4.26
C SER A 219 27.57 6.32 4.84
N ARG A 220 27.24 6.60 6.10
CA ARG A 220 26.02 6.11 6.76
C ARG A 220 24.73 6.58 6.07
N GLU A 221 24.63 7.86 5.72
CA GLU A 221 23.44 8.39 5.02
C GLU A 221 23.38 7.92 3.57
N LEU A 222 24.53 7.74 2.92
CA LEU A 222 24.62 7.18 1.57
C LEU A 222 24.12 5.72 1.56
N PHE A 223 24.64 4.85 2.43
CA PHE A 223 24.18 3.47 2.55
C PHE A 223 22.71 3.38 2.97
N ARG A 224 22.22 4.29 3.81
CA ARG A 224 20.78 4.36 4.13
C ARG A 224 19.94 4.67 2.89
N THR A 225 20.38 5.61 2.07
CA THR A 225 19.68 6.00 0.84
C THR A 225 19.70 4.88 -0.19
N VAL A 226 20.84 4.19 -0.36
CA VAL A 226 20.96 3.00 -1.20
C VAL A 226 20.01 1.90 -0.72
N ASN A 227 20.00 1.60 0.58
CA ASN A 227 19.07 0.62 1.14
C ASN A 227 17.60 0.99 0.89
N ILE A 228 17.21 2.26 0.96
CA ILE A 228 15.84 2.67 0.62
C ILE A 228 15.50 2.38 -0.85
N LEU A 229 16.48 2.43 -1.75
CA LEU A 229 16.30 2.18 -3.19
C LEU A 229 16.34 0.70 -3.56
N THR A 230 17.18 -0.09 -2.87
CA THR A 230 17.44 -1.50 -3.20
C THR A 230 16.64 -2.47 -2.34
N THR A 231 16.22 -2.06 -1.14
CA THR A 231 15.41 -2.92 -0.29
C THR A 231 13.97 -2.90 -0.80
N PRO A 232 13.39 -4.05 -1.21
CA PRO A 232 11.99 -4.10 -1.56
C PRO A 232 11.15 -3.58 -0.40
N LEU A 233 10.10 -2.80 -0.72
CA LEU A 233 9.18 -2.24 0.27
C LEU A 233 8.51 -3.38 1.05
N GLY A 234 9.11 -3.75 2.18
CA GLY A 234 8.62 -4.72 3.14
C GLY A 234 7.94 -5.92 2.52
N SER A 235 8.69 -7.00 2.26
CA SER A 235 8.12 -8.29 2.64
C SER A 235 7.69 -8.15 4.11
N PRO A 236 6.51 -8.67 4.51
CA PRO A 236 6.27 -8.85 5.93
C PRO A 236 7.52 -9.51 6.51
N ASN A 237 7.97 -9.09 7.70
CA ASN A 237 9.01 -9.81 8.44
C ASN A 237 8.47 -11.23 8.66
N VAL A 238 8.63 -12.08 7.65
CA VAL A 238 8.62 -13.50 7.76
C VAL A 238 9.95 -13.73 8.45
N GLU A 239 9.91 -14.08 9.72
CA GLU A 239 11.08 -14.61 10.38
C GLU A 239 11.63 -15.71 9.47
N ASN A 240 12.77 -15.46 8.83
CA ASN A 240 13.55 -16.46 8.13
C ASN A 240 14.19 -17.39 9.17
N SER A 241 13.34 -18.03 9.99
CA SER A 241 13.76 -19.07 10.91
C SER A 241 13.74 -20.40 10.17
N GLN A 242 14.65 -21.30 10.55
CA GLN A 242 14.65 -22.68 10.08
C GLN A 242 13.27 -23.33 10.26
N ASP A 243 12.57 -22.96 11.34
CA ASP A 243 11.21 -23.41 11.63
C ASP A 243 10.17 -22.91 10.61
N PHE A 244 10.30 -21.69 10.07
CA PHE A 244 9.41 -21.23 9.00
C PHE A 244 9.69 -22.01 7.71
N CYS A 245 10.96 -22.14 7.31
CA CYS A 245 11.34 -22.92 6.12
C CYS A 245 10.88 -24.38 6.22
N ASN A 246 11.05 -25.01 7.40
CA ASN A 246 10.60 -26.37 7.65
C ASN A 246 9.07 -26.48 7.66
N LYS A 247 8.35 -25.48 8.18
CA LYS A 247 6.88 -25.44 8.11
C LYS A 247 6.38 -25.30 6.68
N VAL A 248 7.06 -24.50 5.84
CA VAL A 248 6.73 -24.38 4.41
C VAL A 248 7.07 -25.69 3.68
N ALA A 249 8.22 -26.30 3.95
CA ALA A 249 8.62 -27.55 3.32
C ALA A 249 7.70 -28.72 3.70
N ASN A 250 7.22 -28.78 4.94
CA ASN A 250 6.23 -29.77 5.39
C ASN A 250 4.79 -29.46 4.94
N PHE A 251 4.59 -28.27 4.39
CA PHE A 251 3.29 -27.80 3.93
C PHE A 251 3.04 -28.13 2.44
N PHE A 252 4.11 -28.25 1.66
CA PHE A 252 4.11 -28.85 0.32
C PHE A 252 4.31 -30.37 0.41
#